data_AF-A0A286EKK1-F1
#
_entry.id   AF-A0A286EKK1-F1
#
_cell.length_a   1.000
_cell.length_b   1.000
_cell.length_c   1.000
_cell.angle_alpha   90.00
_cell.angle_beta   90.00
_cell.angle_gamma   90.00
#
_symmetry.space_group_name_H-M   'P 1'
#
loop_
_entity.id
_entity.type
_entity.pdbx_description
1 polymer ?
#
loop_
_entity_poly.entity_id
_entity_poly.type
_entity_poly.pdbx_seq_one_letter_code
_entity_poly.pdbx_strand_id
1 'polypeptide(L)' 'GRLFTVALFHHTINRAVFIQWLKEDLIPKLNKKSVLIMDNARFHVGEEIRQLVAQSGHKLLY' A
#
# COMPACT_ATOMS: atom_id res chain seq x y z
N GLY A 1 -3.63 -18.16 -4.79
CA GLY A 1 -3.50 -16.83 -4.17
C GLY A 1 -4.87 -16.37 -3.67
N ARG A 2 -4.92 -15.55 -2.63
CA ARG A 2 -6.17 -14.94 -2.14
C ARG A 2 -6.16 -13.45 -2.51
N LEU A 3 -7.26 -12.96 -3.10
CA LEU A 3 -7.47 -11.53 -3.29
C LEU A 3 -7.95 -10.92 -1.97
N PHE A 4 -7.21 -9.96 -1.43
CA PHE A 4 -7.57 -9.28 -0.19
C PHE A 4 -8.52 -8.11 -0.42
N THR A 5 -8.30 -7.35 -1.49
CA THR A 5 -9.10 -6.18 -1.79
C THR A 5 -9.02 -5.78 -3.27
N VAL A 6 -10.04 -5.06 -3.73
CA VAL A 6 -10.15 -4.46 -5.06
C VAL A 6 -10.86 -3.12 -4.92
N ALA A 7 -10.37 -2.10 -5.61
CA ALA A 7 -10.97 -0.78 -5.63
C ALA A 7 -11.04 -0.25 -7.08
N LEU A 8 -12.20 0.26 -7.46
CA LEU A 8 -12.44 0.88 -8.77
C LEU A 8 -12.35 2.40 -8.64
N PHE A 9 -11.48 3.02 -9.43
CA PHE A 9 -11.34 4.47 -9.48
C PHE A 9 -11.68 4.97 -10.88
N HIS A 10 -12.51 6.02 -10.96
CA HIS A 10 -12.89 6.67 -12.22
C HIS A 10 -11.91 7.79 -12.62
N HIS A 11 -10.72 7.81 -12.00
CA HIS A 11 -9.67 8.78 -12.24
C HIS A 11 -8.29 8.11 -12.12
N THR A 12 -7.24 8.79 -12.59
CA THR A 12 -5.86 8.32 -12.43
C THR A 12 -5.47 8.24 -10.95
N ILE A 13 -4.70 7.21 -10.61
CA ILE A 13 -4.14 7.05 -9.26
C ILE A 13 -2.89 7.94 -9.14
N ASN A 14 -2.92 8.82 -8.15
CA ASN A 14 -1.75 9.57 -7.72
C ASN A 14 -1.29 9.07 -6.33
N ARG A 15 -0.23 9.68 -5.81
CA ARG A 15 0.33 9.32 -4.49
C ARG A 15 -0.70 9.42 -3.37
N ALA A 16 -1.48 10.50 -3.31
CA ALA A 16 -2.44 10.73 -2.24
C ALA A 16 -3.53 9.65 -2.22
N VAL A 17 -4.09 9.35 -3.40
CA VAL A 17 -5.10 8.28 -3.56
C VAL A 17 -4.53 6.93 -3.16
N PHE A 18 -3.31 6.62 -3.60
CA PHE A 18 -2.64 5.36 -3.24
C PHE A 18 -2.40 5.23 -1.73
N ILE A 19 -1.92 6.28 -1.07
CA ILE A 19 -1.66 6.27 0.38
C ILE A 19 -2.96 6.08 1.16
N GLN A 20 -4.04 6.77 0.75
CA GLN A 20 -5.33 6.60 1.38
C GLN A 20 -5.82 5.16 1.25
N TRP A 21 -5.78 4.59 0.04
CA TRP A 21 -6.14 3.19 -0.17
C TRP A 21 -5.26 2.22 0.64
N LEU A 22 -3.94 2.44 0.68
CA LEU A 22 -3.00 1.62 1.42
C LEU A 22 -3.34 1.60 2.93
N LYS A 23 -3.62 2.78 3.49
CA LYS A 23 -3.93 2.98 4.91
C LYS A 23 -5.31 2.45 5.29
N GLU A 24 -6.33 2.78 4.51
CA GLU A 24 -7.73 2.54 4.87
C GLU A 24 -8.21 1.16 4.47
N ASP A 25 -7.61 0.56 3.45
CA ASP A 25 -8.14 -0.66 2.83
C ASP A 25 -7.16 -1.84 2.90
N LEU A 26 -5.92 -1.69 2.40
CA LEU A 26 -4.99 -2.81 2.34
C LEU A 26 -4.45 -3.20 3.72
N ILE A 27 -3.81 -2.27 4.45
CA ILE A 27 -3.12 -2.55 5.72
C ILE A 27 -4.03 -3.25 6.75
N PRO A 28 -5.28 -2.81 6.99
CA PRO A 28 -6.16 -3.46 7.97
C PRO A 28 -6.49 -4.93 7.66
N LYS A 29 -6.33 -5.36 6.41
CA LYS A 29 -6.64 -6.71 5.95
C LYS A 29 -5.41 -7.62 5.92
N LEU A 30 -4.22 -7.09 6.17
CA LEU A 30 -2.97 -7.87 6.14
C LEU A 30 -2.78 -8.69 7.41
N ASN A 31 -2.12 -9.84 7.25
CA ASN A 31 -1.61 -10.60 8.38
C ASN A 31 -0.47 -9.82 9.05
N LYS A 32 -0.28 -10.03 10.36
CA LYS A 32 0.83 -9.43 11.12
C LYS A 32 2.18 -9.72 10.46
N LYS A 33 3.08 -8.74 10.44
CA LYS A 33 4.46 -8.87 9.91
C LYS A 33 4.57 -9.25 8.42
N SER A 34 3.55 -8.89 7.61
CA SER A 34 3.58 -9.07 6.16
C SER A 34 4.68 -8.25 5.45
N VAL A 35 5.08 -8.72 4.26
CA VAL A 35 5.96 -8.01 3.32
C VAL A 35 5.12 -7.56 2.11
N LEU A 36 5.12 -6.27 1.83
CA LEU A 36 4.51 -5.68 0.65
C LEU A 36 5.58 -5.57 -0.45
N ILE A 37 5.26 -6.07 -1.63
CA ILE A 37 6.12 -6.00 -2.83
C ILE A 37 5.34 -5.20 -3.87
N MET A 38 5.87 -4.05 -4.27
CA MET A 38 5.23 -3.14 -5.23
C MET A 38 6.14 -3.00 -6.46
N ASP A 39 5.56 -2.65 -7.62
CA ASP A 39 6.37 -2.26 -8.77
C ASP A 39 6.97 -0.85 -8.58
N ASN A 40 7.92 -0.48 -9.44
CA ASN A 40 8.69 0.76 -9.34
C ASN A 40 7.95 2.01 -9.85
N ALA A 41 6.61 2.03 -9.83
CA ALA A 41 5.86 3.23 -10.21
C ALA A 41 6.16 4.39 -9.25
N ARG A 42 6.39 5.59 -9.80
CA ARG A 42 6.86 6.76 -9.03
C ARG A 42 5.98 7.12 -7.84
N PHE A 43 4.67 6.84 -7.90
CA PHE A 43 3.73 7.13 -6.81
C PHE A 43 3.73 6.08 -5.69
N HIS A 44 4.34 4.90 -5.89
CA HIS A 44 4.58 3.91 -4.83
C HIS A 44 5.83 4.22 -4.01
N VAL A 45 6.81 4.92 -4.59
CA VAL A 45 8.11 5.21 -3.95
C VAL A 45 8.01 6.47 -3.11
N GLY A 46 8.30 6.41 -1.81
CA GLY A 46 8.39 7.60 -0.95
C GLY A 46 8.51 7.26 0.53
N GLU A 47 9.11 8.17 1.30
CA GLU A 47 9.38 7.97 2.73
C GLU A 47 8.09 7.82 3.54
N GLU A 48 7.04 8.59 3.23
CA GLU A 48 5.73 8.48 3.86
C GLU A 48 5.13 7.07 3.75
N ILE A 49 5.26 6.43 2.59
CA ILE A 49 4.75 5.07 2.35
C ILE A 49 5.58 4.05 3.15
N ARG A 50 6.91 4.20 3.17
CA ARG A 50 7.80 3.35 3.97
C ARG A 50 7.46 3.44 5.46
N GLN A 51 7.24 4.66 5.97
CA GLN A 51 6.88 4.90 7.36
C GLN A 51 5.52 4.33 7.71
N LEU A 52 4.49 4.56 6.87
CA LEU A 52 3.16 4.01 7.08
C LEU A 52 3.17 2.48 7.18
N VAL A 53 3.91 1.80 6.28
CA VAL A 53 4.04 0.34 6.29
C VAL A 53 4.83 -0.13 7.52
N ALA A 54 5.95 0.51 7.85
CA ALA A 54 6.79 0.15 9.00
C ALA A 54 6.08 0.35 10.34
N GLN A 55 5.38 1.47 10.53
CA GLN A 55 4.59 1.77 11.73
C GLN A 55 3.44 0.78 11.92
N SER A 56 2.92 0.22 10.82
CA SER A 56 1.92 -0.86 10.84
C SER A 56 2.53 -2.24 11.10
N GLY A 57 3.84 -2.33 11.35
CA GLY A 57 4.56 -3.57 11.64
C GLY A 57 4.83 -4.43 10.41
N HIS A 58 4.86 -3.84 9.21
CA HIS A 58 5.10 -4.50 7.94
C HIS A 58 6.42 -4.05 7.29
N LYS A 59 6.85 -4.74 6.24
CA LYS A 59 8.03 -4.37 5.44
C LYS A 59 7.62 -4.03 4.01
N LEU A 60 8.25 -3.01 3.42
CA LEU A 60 8.06 -2.63 2.01
C LEU A 60 9.30 -2.95 1.18
N LEU A 61 9.08 -3.59 0.03
CA LEU A 61 10.05 -3.83 -1.04
C LEU A 61 9.50 -3.28 -2.36
N TYR A 62 10.41 -2.87 -3.24
CA TYR A 62 10.15 -2.42 -4.60
C TYR A 62 10.95 -3.27 -5.59
#